data_AF-A0A535LG35-F1
#
_entry.id   AF-A0A535LG35-F1
#
_cell.length_a   1.000
_cell.length_b   1.000
_cell.length_c   1.000
_cell.angle_alpha   90.00
_cell.angle_beta   90.00
_cell.angle_gamma   90.00
#
_symmetry.space_group_name_H-M   'P 1'
#
loop_
_entity.id
_entity.type
_entity.pdbx_description
1 polymer ?
#
loop_
_entity_poly.entity_id
_entity_poly.type
_entity_poly.pdbx_seq_one_letter_code
_entity_poly.pdbx_strand_id
1 'polypeptide(L)'
;MSIELRRARNRQMLIFLLVCVGMVALIGRLYFWQVVRGYGAADCAHGYGLAQCANLEHIQNQQLNAPRGLIYDAQGHILATNVVRDDVYIEPYQFSADHSADTFQSELAKLVDTLHRVLPAVSQETLYKDFNLGYQTVRIASRIDPTQSEKL
;
A
#
# COMPACT_ATOMS: atom_id res chain seq x y z
N MET A 1 43.74 16.83 48.14
CA MET A 1 43.20 16.39 46.83
C MET A 1 44.13 16.90 45.75
N SER A 2 44.82 16.03 45.02
CA SER A 2 45.88 16.42 44.09
C SER A 2 45.35 17.24 42.92
N ILE A 3 46.19 18.13 42.38
CA ILE A 3 45.86 19.04 41.27
C ILE A 3 45.43 18.25 40.02
N GLU A 4 46.03 17.09 39.80
CA GLU A 4 45.68 16.14 38.74
C GLU A 4 44.24 15.62 38.85
N LEU A 5 43.79 15.26 40.06
CA LEU A 5 42.41 14.81 40.30
C LEU A 5 41.40 15.93 40.03
N ARG A 6 41.73 17.19 40.34
CA ARG A 6 40.86 18.35 40.04
C ARG A 6 40.78 18.63 38.53
N ARG A 7 41.90 18.53 37.81
CA ARG A 7 41.94 18.74 36.36
C ARG A 7 41.21 17.63 35.59
N ALA A 8 41.40 16.37 36.00
CA ALA A 8 40.68 15.22 35.44
C ALA A 8 39.15 15.35 35.65
N ARG A 9 38.73 15.71 36.87
CA ARG A 9 37.31 15.93 37.20
C ARG A 9 36.70 17.08 36.41
N ASN A 10 37.43 18.18 36.21
CA ASN A 10 36.94 19.32 35.41
C ASN A 10 36.76 18.96 33.93
N ARG A 11 37.65 18.13 33.35
CA ARG A 11 37.50 17.63 31.98
C ARG A 11 36.28 16.72 31.85
N GLN A 12 36.10 15.80 32.81
CA GLN A 12 34.93 14.92 32.85
C GLN A 12 33.62 15.69 33.00
N MET A 13 33.58 16.72 33.87
CA MET A 13 32.40 17.59 33.98
C MET A 13 32.13 18.37 32.68
N LEU A 14 33.15 18.85 31.98
CA LEU A 14 32.97 19.58 30.73
C LEU A 14 32.41 18.67 29.63
N ILE A 15 32.92 17.45 29.52
CA ILE A 15 32.41 16.44 28.58
C ILE A 15 30.96 16.08 28.93
N PHE A 16 30.65 15.85 30.21
CA PHE A 16 29.29 15.56 30.66
C PHE A 16 28.32 16.69 30.32
N LEU A 17 28.73 17.95 30.55
CA LEU A 17 27.93 19.12 30.19
C LEU A 17 27.67 19.19 28.69
N LEU A 18 28.68 18.93 27.85
CA LEU A 18 28.52 18.88 26.40
C LEU A 18 27.52 17.80 25.96
N VAL A 19 27.57 16.61 26.56
CA VAL A 19 26.63 15.54 26.29
C VAL A 19 25.21 15.94 26.69
N CYS A 20 25.04 16.57 27.86
CA CYS A 20 23.73 17.07 28.29
C CYS A 20 23.16 18.12 27.32
N VAL A 21 23.98 19.07 26.87
CA VAL A 21 23.55 20.07 25.87
C VAL A 21 23.16 19.39 24.55
N GLY A 22 23.95 18.41 24.10
CA GLY A 22 23.63 17.61 22.92
C GLY A 22 22.28 16.87 23.05
N MET A 23 22.03 16.23 24.20
CA MET A 23 20.75 15.56 24.45
C MET A 23 19.57 16.53 24.43
N VAL A 24 19.69 17.70 25.07
CA VAL A 24 18.63 18.71 25.08
C VAL A 24 18.32 19.21 23.67
N ALA A 25 19.35 19.42 22.83
CA ALA A 25 19.15 19.82 21.44
C ALA A 25 18.41 18.76 20.62
N LEU A 26 18.74 17.47 20.81
CA LEU A 26 18.07 16.36 20.14
C LEU A 26 16.61 16.22 20.59
N ILE A 27 16.34 16.34 21.90
CA ILE A 27 14.99 16.32 22.45
C ILE A 27 14.16 17.50 21.90
N GLY A 28 14.74 18.71 21.84
CA GLY A 28 14.09 19.87 21.26
C GLY A 28 13.75 19.68 19.78
N ARG A 29 14.66 19.08 19.00
CA ARG A 29 14.41 18.75 17.59
C ARG A 29 13.30 17.71 17.45
N LEU A 30 13.28 16.69 18.30
CA LEU A 30 12.23 15.66 18.30
C LEU A 30 10.87 16.26 18.66
N TYR A 31 10.82 17.12 19.69
CA TYR A 31 9.62 17.85 20.09
C TYR A 31 9.11 18.75 18.96
N PHE A 32 10.00 19.47 18.27
CA PHE A 32 9.62 20.28 17.12
C PHE A 32 8.94 19.44 16.03
N TRP A 33 9.52 18.29 15.68
CA TRP A 33 8.94 17.42 14.65
C TRP A 33 7.63 16.76 15.08
N GLN A 34 7.54 16.27 16.32
CA GLN A 34 6.36 15.55 16.80
C GLN A 34 5.21 16.47 17.19
N VAL A 35 5.49 17.57 17.87
CA VAL A 35 4.46 18.44 18.44
C VAL A 35 4.17 19.63 17.53
N VAL A 36 5.21 20.39 17.18
CA VAL A 36 5.03 21.61 16.36
C VAL A 36 4.67 21.25 14.92
N ARG A 37 5.33 20.25 14.33
CA ARG A 37 5.07 19.83 12.93
C ARG A 37 4.03 18.72 12.80
N GLY A 38 3.95 17.81 13.76
CA GLY A 38 2.96 16.75 13.78
C GLY A 38 1.52 17.26 13.97
N TYR A 39 1.34 18.30 14.81
CA TYR A 39 0.02 18.91 15.07
C TYR A 39 -0.17 20.30 14.47
N GLY A 40 0.91 21.03 14.16
CA GLY A 40 0.82 22.33 13.51
C GLY A 40 0.46 22.22 12.02
N ALA A 41 -0.31 23.19 11.54
CA ALA A 41 -0.64 23.34 10.13
C ALA A 41 0.64 23.67 9.34
N ALA A 42 1.27 22.64 8.78
CA ALA A 42 2.30 22.75 7.75
C ALA A 42 1.95 21.93 6.49
N ASP A 43 0.67 21.54 6.40
CA ASP A 43 -0.04 21.00 5.25
C ASP A 43 -0.06 19.48 5.03
N CYS A 44 -1.30 18.96 4.97
CA CYS A 44 -1.78 18.01 3.96
C CYS A 44 -2.88 18.70 3.13
N ALA A 45 -2.68 20.02 2.92
CA ALA A 45 -3.60 21.13 2.65
C ALA A 45 -4.14 21.95 3.86
N HIS A 46 -3.39 22.09 4.96
CA HIS A 46 -3.54 23.05 6.11
C HIS A 46 -4.24 22.61 7.43
N GLY A 47 -3.92 21.42 7.96
CA GLY A 47 -4.16 21.07 9.38
C GLY A 47 -3.69 19.65 9.71
N TYR A 48 -2.92 19.47 10.79
CA TYR A 48 -2.36 18.18 11.27
C TYR A 48 -1.44 17.45 10.25
N GLY A 49 -0.31 18.09 9.95
CA GLY A 49 0.53 17.90 8.74
C GLY A 49 1.38 16.62 8.60
N LEU A 50 1.06 15.49 9.23
CA LEU A 50 1.72 14.20 8.93
C LEU A 50 0.77 13.01 9.05
N ALA A 51 -0.06 12.97 10.11
CA ALA A 51 -1.02 11.89 10.31
C ALA A 51 -2.12 11.88 9.24
N GLN A 52 -2.57 13.05 8.82
CA GLN A 52 -3.57 13.17 7.76
C GLN A 52 -3.01 12.78 6.37
N CYS A 53 -1.74 13.09 6.10
CA CYS A 53 -1.08 12.74 4.85
C CYS A 53 -0.95 11.22 4.72
N ALA A 54 -0.51 10.55 5.79
CA ALA A 54 -0.45 9.09 5.82
C ALA A 54 -1.83 8.46 5.61
N ASN A 55 -2.88 9.01 6.24
CA ASN A 55 -4.22 8.48 6.05
C ASN A 55 -4.73 8.69 4.61
N LEU A 56 -4.42 9.81 3.97
CA LEU A 56 -4.78 10.09 2.58
C LEU A 56 -4.06 9.17 1.58
N GLU A 57 -2.80 8.80 1.82
CA GLU A 57 -2.10 7.80 0.99
C GLU A 57 -2.76 6.42 1.06
N HIS A 58 -3.43 6.09 2.16
CA HIS A 58 -4.08 4.80 2.37
C HIS A 58 -5.57 4.76 1.96
N ILE A 59 -6.17 5.89 1.57
CA ILE A 59 -7.58 5.94 1.13
C ILE A 59 -7.61 6.02 -0.41
N GLN A 60 -7.94 4.90 -1.06
CA GLN A 60 -8.31 4.92 -2.48
C GLN A 60 -9.82 5.12 -2.64
N ASN A 61 -10.21 6.28 -3.17
CA ASN A 61 -11.58 6.49 -3.63
C ASN A 61 -11.75 5.81 -4.99
N GLN A 62 -12.44 4.67 -5.02
CA GLN A 62 -12.82 4.01 -6.27
C GLN A 62 -14.14 4.58 -6.79
N GLN A 63 -14.15 4.98 -8.07
CA GLN A 63 -15.37 5.46 -8.72
C GLN A 63 -16.25 4.27 -9.12
N LEU A 64 -17.39 4.11 -8.45
CA LEU A 64 -18.43 3.17 -8.84
C LEU A 64 -19.32 3.80 -9.92
N ASN A 65 -19.26 3.26 -11.13
CA ASN A 65 -20.10 3.71 -12.24
C ASN A 65 -21.56 3.30 -12.00
N ALA A 66 -22.49 4.24 -12.16
CA ALA A 66 -23.91 3.94 -12.07
C ALA A 66 -24.33 2.98 -13.20
N PRO A 67 -25.17 1.96 -12.92
CA PRO A 67 -25.66 1.07 -13.96
C PRO A 67 -26.55 1.84 -14.94
N ARG A 68 -26.41 1.55 -16.23
CA ARG A 68 -27.27 2.13 -17.27
C ARG A 68 -28.66 1.49 -17.23
N GLY A 69 -29.69 2.31 -17.37
CA GLY A 69 -31.09 1.90 -17.31
C GLY A 69 -31.52 0.88 -18.37
N LEU A 70 -32.64 0.21 -18.09
CA LEU A 70 -33.29 -0.77 -18.96
C LEU A 70 -34.15 -0.06 -20.01
N ILE A 71 -34.16 -0.57 -21.24
CA ILE A 71 -35.06 -0.09 -22.30
C ILE A 71 -36.16 -1.13 -22.49
N TYR A 72 -37.42 -0.68 -22.47
CA TYR A 72 -38.60 -1.54 -22.61
C TYR A 72 -39.35 -1.25 -23.91
N ASP A 73 -40.07 -2.25 -24.43
CA ASP A 73 -41.11 -2.05 -25.45
C ASP A 73 -42.41 -1.50 -24.83
N ALA A 74 -43.42 -1.25 -25.67
CA ALA A 74 -44.71 -0.74 -25.22
C ALA A 74 -45.51 -1.74 -24.35
N GLN A 75 -45.14 -3.00 -24.37
CA GLN A 75 -45.75 -4.09 -23.61
C GLN A 75 -44.99 -4.40 -22.32
N GLY A 76 -43.86 -3.73 -22.07
CA GLY A 76 -43.03 -3.90 -20.88
C GLY A 76 -41.94 -4.98 -21.01
N HIS A 77 -41.67 -5.52 -22.19
CA HIS A 77 -40.55 -6.44 -22.40
C HIS A 77 -39.23 -5.68 -22.55
N ILE A 78 -38.15 -6.25 -22.01
CA ILE A 78 -36.81 -5.66 -22.08
C ILE A 78 -36.26 -5.80 -23.51
N LEU A 79 -35.98 -4.66 -24.15
CA LEU A 79 -35.33 -4.58 -25.46
C LEU A 79 -33.81 -4.41 -25.37
N ALA A 80 -33.32 -3.74 -24.32
CA ALA A 80 -31.90 -3.60 -24.07
C ALA A 80 -31.59 -3.56 -22.57
N THR A 81 -30.51 -4.23 -22.19
CA THR A 81 -29.96 -4.25 -20.84
C THR A 81 -28.44 -4.20 -20.89
N ASN A 82 -27.82 -3.89 -19.75
CA ASN A 82 -26.38 -3.91 -19.58
C ASN A 82 -26.02 -5.03 -18.63
N VAL A 83 -24.90 -5.69 -18.91
CA VAL A 83 -24.36 -6.74 -18.05
C VAL A 83 -23.00 -6.25 -17.58
N VAL A 84 -22.81 -6.18 -16.26
CA VAL A 84 -21.49 -5.91 -15.68
C VAL A 84 -20.62 -7.11 -15.98
N ARG A 85 -19.47 -6.85 -16.62
CA ARG A 85 -18.50 -7.87 -17.00
C ARG A 85 -17.13 -7.33 -16.65
N ASP A 86 -16.47 -8.03 -15.75
CA ASP A 86 -15.13 -7.66 -15.34
C ASP A 86 -14.12 -8.51 -16.12
N ASP A 87 -12.99 -7.89 -16.43
CA ASP A 87 -11.80 -8.55 -16.95
C ASP A 87 -10.77 -8.57 -15.81
N VAL A 88 -10.08 -9.69 -15.64
CA VAL A 88 -9.10 -9.85 -14.56
C VAL A 88 -7.70 -9.72 -15.13
N TYR A 89 -6.91 -8.85 -14.50
CA TYR A 89 -5.52 -8.59 -14.84
C TYR A 89 -4.63 -8.97 -13.67
N ILE A 90 -3.45 -9.51 -13.97
CA ILE A 90 -2.36 -9.70 -13.01
C ILE A 90 -1.23 -8.74 -13.35
N GLU A 91 -0.37 -8.47 -12.36
CA GLU A 91 0.81 -7.63 -12.51
C GLU A 91 2.09 -8.44 -12.20
N PRO A 92 2.61 -9.22 -13.17
CA PRO A 92 3.75 -10.12 -12.94
C PRO A 92 5.01 -9.41 -12.44
N TYR A 93 5.32 -8.26 -13.06
CA TYR A 93 6.48 -7.45 -12.67
C TYR A 93 6.37 -6.97 -11.22
N GLN A 94 5.23 -6.40 -10.84
CA GLN A 94 4.98 -5.92 -9.48
C GLN A 94 5.05 -7.07 -8.48
N PHE A 95 4.41 -8.21 -8.80
CA PHE A 95 4.47 -9.41 -7.97
C PHE A 95 5.91 -9.89 -7.74
N SER A 96 6.75 -9.87 -8.78
CA SER A 96 8.17 -10.23 -8.67
C SER A 96 9.01 -9.21 -7.89
N ALA A 97 8.62 -7.93 -7.90
CA ALA A 97 9.29 -6.88 -7.14
C ALA A 97 8.94 -6.92 -5.64
N ASP A 98 7.71 -7.31 -5.31
CA ASP A 98 7.20 -7.34 -3.93
C ASP A 98 7.65 -8.56 -3.12
N HIS A 99 8.12 -9.61 -3.80
CA HIS A 99 8.49 -10.89 -3.17
C HIS A 99 9.98 -11.18 -3.34
N SER A 100 10.62 -11.61 -2.24
CA SER A 100 12.01 -12.06 -2.27
C SER A 100 12.13 -13.41 -2.98
N ALA A 101 13.33 -13.72 -3.51
CA ALA A 101 13.59 -14.98 -4.19
C ALA A 101 13.23 -16.22 -3.35
N ASP A 102 13.38 -16.12 -2.02
CA ASP A 102 13.09 -17.21 -1.08
C ASP A 102 11.58 -17.45 -0.86
N THR A 103 10.76 -16.40 -1.01
CA THR A 103 9.31 -16.46 -0.75
C THR A 103 8.49 -16.56 -2.03
N PHE A 104 9.04 -16.09 -3.15
CA PHE A 104 8.36 -15.96 -4.44
C PHE A 104 7.59 -17.21 -4.86
N GLN A 105 8.24 -18.39 -4.86
CA GLN A 105 7.59 -19.63 -5.34
C GLN A 105 6.44 -20.07 -4.44
N SER A 106 6.58 -19.88 -3.12
CA SER A 106 5.54 -20.28 -2.17
C SER A 106 4.32 -19.36 -2.21
N GLU A 107 4.54 -18.06 -2.35
CA GLU A 107 3.45 -17.08 -2.47
C GLU A 107 2.79 -17.15 -3.85
N LEU A 108 3.55 -17.39 -4.91
CA LEU A 108 3.02 -17.62 -6.25
C LEU A 108 2.10 -18.84 -6.26
N ALA A 109 2.51 -19.94 -5.63
CA ALA A 109 1.68 -21.15 -5.56
C ALA A 109 0.34 -20.92 -4.84
N LYS A 110 0.36 -20.18 -3.71
CA LYS A 110 -0.87 -19.81 -2.99
C LYS A 110 -1.77 -18.91 -3.84
N LEU A 111 -1.19 -17.92 -4.51
CA LEU A 111 -1.93 -16.99 -5.35
C LEU A 111 -2.56 -17.71 -6.54
N VAL A 112 -1.79 -18.57 -7.23
CA VAL A 112 -2.28 -19.38 -8.36
C VAL A 112 -3.39 -20.32 -7.93
N ASP A 113 -3.28 -20.98 -6.76
CA ASP A 113 -4.36 -21.83 -6.25
C ASP A 113 -5.64 -21.02 -5.94
N THR A 114 -5.48 -19.85 -5.33
CA THR A 114 -6.60 -18.95 -5.01
C THR A 114 -7.28 -18.45 -6.29
N LEU A 115 -6.50 -17.98 -7.26
CA LEU A 115 -7.00 -17.52 -8.56
C LEU A 115 -7.68 -18.65 -9.32
N HIS A 116 -7.11 -19.85 -9.37
CA HIS A 116 -7.72 -20.99 -10.06
C HIS A 116 -9.04 -21.43 -9.42
N ARG A 117 -9.16 -21.34 -8.09
CA ARG A 117 -10.39 -21.64 -7.36
C ARG A 117 -11.53 -20.67 -7.71
N VAL A 118 -11.20 -19.40 -7.93
CA VAL A 118 -12.18 -18.37 -8.32
C VAL A 118 -12.44 -18.39 -9.83
N LEU A 119 -11.41 -18.66 -10.63
CA LEU A 119 -11.40 -18.66 -12.10
C LEU A 119 -11.06 -20.07 -12.64
N PRO A 120 -11.94 -21.06 -12.49
CA PRO A 120 -11.65 -22.45 -12.85
C PRO A 120 -11.41 -22.67 -14.35
N ALA A 121 -11.84 -21.73 -15.20
CA ALA A 121 -11.60 -21.76 -16.64
C ALA A 121 -10.13 -21.47 -17.01
N VAL A 122 -9.36 -20.81 -16.13
CA VAL A 122 -7.94 -20.52 -16.35
C VAL A 122 -7.12 -21.59 -15.67
N SER A 123 -6.31 -22.34 -16.43
CA SER A 123 -5.50 -23.42 -15.85
C SER A 123 -4.35 -22.87 -15.00
N GLN A 124 -3.98 -23.59 -13.94
CA GLN A 124 -2.84 -23.22 -13.09
C GLN A 124 -1.53 -23.10 -13.90
N GLU A 125 -1.31 -23.98 -14.87
CA GLU A 125 -0.16 -23.93 -15.78
C GLU A 125 -0.10 -22.60 -16.56
N THR A 126 -1.25 -22.12 -17.04
CA THR A 126 -1.34 -20.84 -17.75
C THR A 126 -1.05 -19.68 -16.81
N LEU A 127 -1.58 -19.70 -15.59
CA LEU A 127 -1.28 -18.68 -14.58
C LEU A 127 0.22 -18.64 -14.24
N TYR A 128 0.85 -19.78 -13.98
CA TYR A 128 2.30 -19.84 -13.74
C TYR A 128 3.10 -19.29 -14.93
N LYS A 129 2.69 -19.61 -16.16
CA LYS A 129 3.32 -19.06 -17.36
C LYS A 129 3.15 -17.53 -17.41
N ASP A 130 1.95 -17.03 -17.16
CA ASP A 130 1.62 -15.60 -17.28
C ASP A 130 2.34 -14.75 -16.23
N PHE A 131 2.54 -15.28 -15.01
CA PHE A 131 3.39 -14.63 -13.98
C PHE A 131 4.89 -14.63 -14.32
N ASN A 132 5.33 -15.45 -15.28
CA ASN A 132 6.71 -15.44 -15.78
C ASN A 132 6.88 -14.60 -17.06
N LEU A 133 5.79 -14.09 -17.63
CA LEU A 133 5.87 -13.07 -18.68
C LEU A 133 6.30 -11.78 -17.98
N GLY A 134 7.51 -11.29 -18.26
CA GLY A 134 8.06 -10.05 -17.68
C GLY A 134 7.35 -8.76 -18.10
N TYR A 135 6.03 -8.80 -18.25
CA TYR A 135 5.15 -7.68 -18.54
C TYR A 135 4.66 -7.03 -17.25
N GLN A 136 4.33 -5.74 -17.33
CA GLN A 136 3.75 -5.01 -16.21
C GLN A 136 2.33 -5.48 -15.88
N THR A 137 1.54 -5.78 -16.91
CA THR A 137 0.13 -6.19 -16.75
C THR A 137 -0.21 -7.24 -17.78
N VAL A 138 -0.89 -8.32 -17.36
CA VAL A 138 -1.36 -9.40 -18.23
C VAL A 138 -2.82 -9.70 -17.92
N ARG A 139 -3.67 -9.76 -18.95
CA ARG A 139 -5.07 -10.17 -18.77
C ARG A 139 -5.17 -11.69 -18.72
N ILE A 140 -5.70 -12.23 -17.62
CA ILE A 140 -5.80 -13.68 -17.39
C ILE A 140 -7.21 -14.23 -17.61
N ALA A 141 -8.24 -13.40 -17.42
CA ALA A 141 -9.62 -13.78 -17.66
C ALA A 141 -10.40 -12.59 -18.23
N SER A 142 -11.38 -12.90 -19.06
CA SER A 142 -12.30 -11.91 -19.61
C SER A 142 -13.74 -12.30 -19.34
N ARG A 143 -14.60 -11.31 -19.08
CA ARG A 143 -16.04 -11.51 -18.89
C ARG A 143 -16.36 -12.47 -17.74
N ILE A 144 -15.71 -12.25 -16.59
CA ILE A 144 -16.00 -13.04 -15.39
C ILE A 144 -17.37 -12.65 -14.81
N ASP A 145 -18.00 -13.58 -14.10
CA ASP A 145 -19.27 -13.32 -13.43
C ASP A 145 -19.06 -12.41 -12.21
N PRO A 146 -20.04 -11.55 -11.86
CA PRO A 146 -19.95 -10.68 -10.68
C PRO A 146 -19.63 -11.45 -9.38
N THR A 147 -20.15 -12.67 -9.23
CA THR A 147 -19.88 -13.52 -8.05
C THR A 147 -18.45 -14.04 -7.98
N GLN A 148 -17.72 -14.07 -9.11
CA GLN A 148 -16.30 -14.37 -9.14
C GLN A 148 -15.50 -13.12 -8.80
N SER A 149 -15.92 -11.97 -9.32
CA SER A 149 -15.30 -10.66 -9.06
C SER A 149 -15.29 -10.34 -7.55
N GLU A 150 -16.38 -10.60 -6.84
CA GLU A 150 -16.49 -10.41 -5.38
C GLU A 150 -15.53 -11.28 -4.53
N LYS A 151 -14.93 -12.33 -5.11
CA LYS A 151 -14.06 -13.28 -4.39
C LYS A 151 -12.57 -13.08 -4.67
N LEU A 152 -12.23 -12.17 -5.57
CA LEU A 152 -10.86 -11.75 -5.88
C LEU A 152 -10.42 -10.63 -4.94
#